data_AF-A0A2V9BKE0-F1
#
_entry.id   AF-A0A2V9BKE0-F1
#
_cell.length_a   1.000
_cell.length_b   1.000
_cell.length_c   1.000
_cell.angle_alpha   90.00
_cell.angle_beta   90.00
_cell.angle_gamma   90.00
#
_symmetry.space_group_name_H-M   'P 1'
#
loop_
_entity.id
_entity.type
_entity.pdbx_description
1 polymer ?
#
loop_
_entity_poly.entity_id
_entity_poly.type
_entity_poly.pdbx_seq_one_letter_code
_entity_poly.pdbx_strand_id
1 'polypeptide(L)'
;RSREQSAGFDQLEAYSRFAEQVKETKRKLLEFLIHAKQNGKKIAAYGAAAKGNTLLNYCGIRADFVDYVVDRSPYKQGKFLPGVRIPIYPPEQIRETRPDYLLILPWNLKDEVIKTNAYIREWGGQFVVPIPEVKVCS
;
A
#
# COMPACT_ATOMS: atom_id res chain seq x y z
N ARG A 1 14.93 14.19 -24.49
CA ARG A 1 14.36 14.70 -25.76
C ARG A 1 13.93 13.58 -26.71
N SER A 2 14.82 12.89 -27.44
CA SER A 2 14.41 11.88 -28.43
C SER A 2 13.61 10.68 -27.85
N ARG A 3 13.91 10.26 -26.61
CA ARG A 3 13.13 9.19 -25.92
C ARG A 3 11.75 9.63 -25.44
N GLU A 4 11.54 10.91 -25.16
CA GLU A 4 10.27 11.43 -24.63
C GLU A 4 9.23 11.59 -25.74
N GLN A 5 9.67 11.99 -26.94
CA GLN A 5 8.83 12.12 -28.13
C GLN A 5 8.39 10.75 -28.68
N SER A 6 9.25 9.73 -28.64
CA SER A 6 8.89 8.37 -29.06
C SER A 6 7.90 7.68 -28.10
N ALA A 7 7.76 8.18 -26.86
CA ALA A 7 6.82 7.69 -25.86
C ALA A 7 5.49 8.47 -25.83
N GLY A 8 5.33 9.50 -26.68
CA GLY A 8 4.11 10.30 -26.79
C GLY A 8 3.79 11.18 -25.57
N PHE A 9 4.80 11.53 -24.76
CA PHE A 9 4.62 12.38 -23.56
C PHE A 9 4.25 13.84 -23.90
N ASP A 10 4.22 14.19 -25.17
CA ASP A 10 3.81 15.47 -25.75
C ASP A 10 2.36 15.46 -26.26
N GLN A 11 1.62 14.35 -26.10
CA GLN A 11 0.22 14.21 -26.51
C GLN A 11 -0.74 14.15 -25.31
N LEU A 12 -1.80 14.96 -25.35
CA LEU A 12 -2.83 15.06 -24.30
C LEU A 12 -3.51 13.70 -24.03
N GLU A 13 -3.54 12.86 -25.06
CA GLU A 13 -4.09 11.51 -25.08
C GLU A 13 -3.30 10.55 -24.17
N ALA A 14 -1.97 10.69 -24.08
CA ALA A 14 -1.14 9.88 -23.19
C ALA A 14 -1.44 10.17 -21.71
N TYR A 15 -1.63 11.45 -21.37
CA TYR A 15 -2.03 11.87 -20.02
C TYR A 15 -3.44 11.39 -19.68
N SER A 16 -4.37 11.39 -20.64
CA SER A 16 -5.73 10.90 -20.45
C SER A 16 -5.77 9.38 -20.19
N ARG A 17 -4.99 8.59 -20.95
CA ARG A 17 -4.86 7.15 -20.72
C ARG A 17 -4.24 6.83 -19.37
N PHE A 18 -3.20 7.57 -18.98
CA PHE A 18 -2.60 7.43 -17.67
C PHE A 18 -3.59 7.75 -16.53
N ALA A 19 -4.40 8.79 -16.69
CA ALA A 19 -5.43 9.13 -15.71
C ALA A 19 -6.45 7.99 -15.52
N GLU A 20 -6.88 7.33 -16.60
CA GLU A 20 -7.76 6.17 -16.51
C GLU A 20 -7.08 4.96 -15.86
N GLN A 21 -5.80 4.71 -16.14
CA GLN A 21 -5.03 3.67 -15.45
C GLN A 21 -4.96 3.92 -13.94
N VAL A 22 -4.74 5.17 -13.51
CA VAL A 22 -4.73 5.54 -12.08
C VAL A 22 -6.09 5.31 -11.42
N LYS A 23 -7.20 5.65 -12.10
CA LYS A 23 -8.55 5.37 -11.61
C LYS A 23 -8.79 3.86 -11.50
N GLU A 24 -8.33 3.08 -12.47
CA GLU A 24 -8.49 1.63 -12.48
C GLU A 24 -7.71 0.97 -11.34
N THR A 25 -6.43 1.33 -11.14
CA THR A 25 -5.65 0.86 -10.00
C THR A 25 -6.30 1.22 -8.67
N LYS A 26 -6.90 2.42 -8.55
CA LYS A 26 -7.68 2.81 -7.36
C LYS A 26 -8.88 1.88 -7.15
N ARG A 27 -9.68 1.61 -8.19
CA ARG A 27 -10.87 0.73 -8.09
C ARG A 27 -10.47 -0.68 -7.67
N LYS A 28 -9.47 -1.28 -8.33
CA LYS A 28 -8.95 -2.60 -7.99
C LYS A 28 -8.43 -2.69 -6.55
N LEU A 29 -7.75 -1.65 -6.08
CA LEU A 29 -7.26 -1.62 -4.70
C LEU A 29 -8.41 -1.55 -3.70
N LEU A 30 -9.41 -0.72 -3.95
CA LEU A 30 -10.60 -0.63 -3.10
C LEU A 30 -11.39 -1.92 -3.11
N GLU A 31 -11.59 -2.55 -4.28
CA GLU A 31 -12.27 -3.84 -4.40
C GLU A 31 -11.58 -4.92 -3.56
N PHE A 32 -10.26 -5.03 -3.66
CA PHE A 32 -9.48 -5.95 -2.83
C PHE A 32 -9.68 -5.68 -1.32
N LEU A 33 -9.57 -4.42 -0.89
CA LEU A 33 -9.68 -4.06 0.52
C LEU A 33 -11.09 -4.30 1.06
N ILE A 34 -12.13 -3.97 0.29
CA ILE A 34 -13.53 -4.23 0.63
C ILE A 34 -13.76 -5.73 0.78
N HIS A 35 -13.33 -6.53 -0.20
CA HIS A 35 -13.48 -7.98 -0.15
C HIS A 35 -12.76 -8.57 1.08
N ALA A 36 -11.52 -8.16 1.34
CA ALA A 36 -10.78 -8.60 2.51
C ALA A 36 -11.53 -8.27 3.83
N LYS A 37 -12.04 -7.04 3.97
CA LYS A 37 -12.80 -6.63 5.16
C LYS A 37 -14.13 -7.35 5.32
N GLN A 38 -14.86 -7.61 4.23
CA GLN A 38 -16.08 -8.43 4.24
C GLN A 38 -15.81 -9.87 4.71
N ASN A 39 -14.62 -10.40 4.44
CA ASN A 39 -14.16 -11.70 4.91
C ASN A 39 -13.52 -11.66 6.31
N GLY A 40 -13.66 -10.56 7.05
CA GLY A 40 -13.13 -10.41 8.41
C GLY A 40 -11.60 -10.35 8.49
N LYS A 41 -10.91 -10.06 7.38
CA LYS A 41 -9.44 -10.07 7.30
C LYS A 41 -8.82 -8.82 7.95
N LYS A 42 -7.72 -9.04 8.67
CA LYS A 42 -6.89 -7.96 9.25
C LYS A 42 -5.87 -7.49 8.23
N ILE A 43 -5.73 -6.17 8.10
CA ILE A 43 -4.86 -5.56 7.10
C ILE A 43 -3.99 -4.52 7.80
N ALA A 44 -2.69 -4.78 7.84
CA ALA A 44 -1.70 -3.81 8.25
C ALA A 44 -1.00 -3.23 7.01
N ALA A 45 -0.41 -2.05 7.13
CA ALA A 45 0.46 -1.50 6.10
C ALA A 45 1.90 -1.38 6.59
N TYR A 46 2.85 -1.50 5.68
CA TYR A 46 4.27 -1.31 5.95
C TYR A 46 4.77 -0.03 5.29
N GLY A 47 5.41 0.84 6.06
CA GLY A 47 6.10 2.05 5.65
C GLY A 47 5.21 3.30 5.59
N ALA A 48 5.38 4.23 6.54
CA ALA A 48 4.73 5.53 6.55
C ALA A 48 5.47 6.53 5.63
N ALA A 49 5.62 6.17 4.35
CA ALA A 49 6.29 6.98 3.34
C ALA A 49 5.32 7.96 2.65
N ALA A 50 5.83 9.11 2.18
CA ALA A 50 5.02 10.14 1.52
C ALA A 50 4.19 9.60 0.34
N LYS A 51 4.79 8.76 -0.52
CA LYS A 51 4.10 8.12 -1.66
C LYS A 51 2.91 7.26 -1.23
N GLY A 52 3.10 6.48 -0.16
CA GLY A 52 2.03 5.68 0.44
C GLY A 52 0.89 6.55 0.97
N ASN A 53 1.24 7.63 1.66
CA ASN A 53 0.24 8.55 2.19
C ASN A 53 -0.61 9.21 1.08
N THR A 54 0.00 9.59 -0.04
CA THR A 54 -0.73 10.11 -1.20
C THR A 54 -1.70 9.09 -1.75
N LEU A 55 -1.28 7.82 -1.93
CA LEU A 55 -2.14 6.74 -2.39
C LEU A 55 -3.35 6.56 -1.47
N LEU A 56 -3.12 6.45 -0.16
CA LEU A 56 -4.19 6.23 0.81
C LEU A 56 -5.19 7.40 0.83
N ASN A 57 -4.70 8.65 0.82
CA ASN A 57 -5.56 9.83 0.77
C ASN A 57 -6.37 9.90 -0.54
N TYR A 58 -5.73 9.67 -1.69
CA TYR A 58 -6.41 9.68 -2.99
C TYR A 58 -7.49 8.60 -3.11
N CYS A 59 -7.22 7.41 -2.56
CA CYS A 59 -8.17 6.32 -2.55
C CYS A 59 -9.23 6.44 -1.45
N GLY A 60 -9.07 7.34 -0.48
CA GLY A 60 -9.97 7.47 0.67
C GLY A 60 -9.85 6.33 1.67
N ILE A 61 -8.70 5.63 1.71
CA ILE A 61 -8.45 4.47 2.56
C ILE A 61 -8.11 4.96 3.97
N ARG A 62 -8.91 4.57 4.98
CA ARG A 62 -8.73 4.95 6.39
C ARG A 62 -8.62 3.69 7.26
N ALA A 63 -8.77 3.88 8.58
CA ALA A 63 -8.66 2.82 9.58
C ALA A 63 -9.73 1.73 9.49
N ASP A 64 -10.79 1.97 8.72
CA ASP A 64 -11.81 0.97 8.35
C ASP A 64 -11.26 -0.10 7.39
N PHE A 65 -10.25 0.24 6.58
CA PHE A 65 -9.59 -0.67 5.65
C PHE A 65 -8.20 -1.11 6.10
N VAL A 66 -7.41 -0.21 6.68
CA VAL A 66 -6.03 -0.50 7.12
C VAL A 66 -5.94 -0.21 8.61
N ASP A 67 -5.80 -1.27 9.40
CA ASP A 67 -5.91 -1.23 10.86
C ASP A 67 -4.82 -0.35 11.48
N TYR A 68 -3.62 -0.44 10.93
CA TYR A 68 -2.47 0.38 11.32
C TYR A 68 -1.36 0.34 10.26
N VAL A 69 -0.37 1.21 10.41
CA VAL A 69 0.87 1.21 9.62
C VAL A 69 2.05 0.92 10.55
N VAL A 70 3.04 0.16 10.10
CA VAL A 70 4.34 0.09 10.78
C VAL A 70 5.41 0.86 10.04
N ASP A 71 6.34 1.45 10.77
CA ASP A 71 7.53 2.09 10.17
C ASP A 71 8.74 1.89 11.09
N ARG A 72 9.91 1.66 10.48
CA ARG A 72 11.17 1.47 11.22
C ARG A 72 11.67 2.76 11.86
N SER A 73 11.23 3.91 11.39
CA SER A 73 11.63 5.22 11.91
C SER A 73 10.97 5.50 13.27
N PRO A 74 11.73 5.56 14.39
CA PRO A 74 11.15 5.81 15.71
C PRO A 74 10.40 7.16 15.78
N TYR A 75 10.86 8.17 15.03
CA TYR A 75 10.25 9.49 14.98
C TYR A 75 8.80 9.52 14.45
N LYS A 76 8.38 8.47 13.74
CA LYS A 76 7.02 8.34 13.20
C LYS A 76 6.10 7.50 14.09
N GLN A 77 6.66 6.63 14.93
CA GLN A 77 5.91 5.71 15.78
C GLN A 77 5.12 6.51 16.85
N GLY A 78 3.94 6.01 17.21
CA GLY A 78 3.01 6.69 18.12
C GLY A 78 2.28 7.90 17.51
N LYS A 79 2.51 8.19 16.22
CA LYS A 79 1.81 9.24 15.47
C LYS A 79 0.79 8.64 14.49
N PHE A 80 0.16 9.49 13.72
CA PHE A 80 -0.82 9.11 12.70
C PHE A 80 -0.38 9.55 11.31
N LEU A 81 -0.78 8.82 10.29
CA LEU A 81 -0.66 9.27 8.91
C LEU A 81 -1.50 10.53 8.66
N PRO A 82 -0.94 11.56 8.01
CA PRO A 82 -1.66 12.81 7.76
C PRO A 82 -2.83 12.61 6.79
N GLY A 83 -3.99 13.20 7.14
CA GLY A 83 -5.24 13.12 6.37
C GLY A 83 -6.09 11.88 6.68
N VAL A 84 -5.52 10.69 6.51
CA VAL A 84 -6.23 9.41 6.73
C VAL A 84 -6.31 9.00 8.19
N ARG A 85 -5.43 9.54 9.05
CA ARG A 85 -5.38 9.29 10.51
C ARG A 85 -5.26 7.82 10.91
N ILE A 86 -4.47 7.05 10.17
CA ILE A 86 -4.13 5.65 10.53
C ILE A 86 -2.95 5.68 11.52
N PRO A 87 -3.01 4.97 12.66
CA PRO A 87 -1.93 4.96 13.65
C PRO A 87 -0.66 4.29 13.12
N ILE A 88 0.50 4.76 13.58
CA ILE A 88 1.81 4.26 13.20
C ILE A 88 2.46 3.56 14.39
N TYR A 89 2.80 2.28 14.22
CA TYR A 89 3.42 1.42 15.23
C TYR A 89 4.84 0.98 14.84
N PRO A 90 5.62 0.44 15.78
CA PRO A 90 6.87 -0.22 15.46
C PRO A 90 6.65 -1.56 14.73
N PRO A 91 7.61 -2.08 13.93
CA PRO A 91 7.44 -3.31 13.15
C PRO A 91 7.02 -4.55 13.95
N GLU A 92 7.39 -4.62 15.23
CA GLU A 92 7.08 -5.69 16.17
C GLU A 92 5.56 -5.93 16.29
N GLN A 93 4.75 -4.89 16.08
CA GLN A 93 3.28 -4.96 16.08
C GLN A 93 2.73 -6.01 15.10
N ILE A 94 3.45 -6.29 14.00
CA ILE A 94 3.05 -7.29 13.01
C ILE A 94 2.99 -8.67 13.66
N ARG A 95 3.99 -9.05 14.47
CA ARG A 95 4.01 -10.36 15.13
C ARG A 95 2.96 -10.49 16.22
N GLU A 96 2.65 -9.39 16.91
CA GLU A 96 1.63 -9.36 17.97
C GLU A 96 0.22 -9.54 17.40
N THR A 97 -0.08 -8.84 16.30
CA THR A 97 -1.46 -8.78 15.76
C THR A 97 -1.73 -9.81 14.67
N ARG A 98 -0.67 -10.36 14.06
CA ARG A 98 -0.72 -11.38 12.99
C ARG A 98 -1.72 -11.03 11.89
N PRO A 99 -1.50 -9.92 11.15
CA PRO A 99 -2.43 -9.51 10.09
C PRO A 99 -2.46 -10.55 8.96
N ASP A 100 -3.63 -10.75 8.34
CA ASP A 100 -3.79 -11.59 7.15
C ASP A 100 -3.07 -10.98 5.94
N TYR A 101 -3.08 -9.64 5.84
CA TYR A 101 -2.44 -8.91 4.75
C TYR A 101 -1.49 -7.82 5.26
N LEU A 102 -0.31 -7.75 4.64
CA LEU A 102 0.64 -6.64 4.81
C LEU A 102 0.74 -5.83 3.50
N LEU A 103 0.08 -4.67 3.48
CA LEU A 103 0.09 -3.73 2.36
C LEU A 103 1.42 -2.97 2.29
N ILE A 104 2.17 -3.13 1.21
CA ILE A 104 3.49 -2.50 1.02
C ILE A 104 3.32 -1.12 0.39
N LEU A 105 3.40 -0.08 1.23
CA LEU A 105 3.31 1.31 0.80
C LEU A 105 4.58 1.83 0.09
N PRO A 106 5.82 1.48 0.49
CA PRO A 106 7.01 1.76 -0.29
C PRO A 106 7.20 0.64 -1.33
N TRP A 107 6.32 0.55 -2.33
CA TRP A 107 6.34 -0.51 -3.35
C TRP A 107 7.68 -0.62 -4.12
N ASN A 108 8.47 0.46 -4.16
CA ASN A 108 9.81 0.45 -4.71
C ASN A 108 10.83 -0.37 -3.88
N LEU A 109 10.51 -0.70 -2.63
CA LEU A 109 11.31 -1.55 -1.74
C LEU A 109 10.62 -2.89 -1.46
N LYS A 110 9.66 -3.30 -2.32
CA LYS A 110 8.83 -4.48 -2.06
C LYS A 110 9.65 -5.74 -1.74
N ASP A 111 10.75 -5.98 -2.46
CA ASP A 111 11.50 -7.22 -2.32
C ASP A 111 12.27 -7.25 -0.99
N GLU A 112 12.78 -6.10 -0.54
CA GLU A 112 13.39 -5.94 0.78
C GLU A 112 12.35 -6.09 1.90
N VAL A 113 11.17 -5.46 1.76
CA VAL A 113 10.08 -5.56 2.72
C VAL A 113 9.59 -7.01 2.83
N ILE A 114 9.39 -7.70 1.70
CA ILE A 114 9.00 -9.11 1.66
C ILE A 114 10.06 -9.98 2.33
N LYS A 115 11.34 -9.76 2.02
CA LYS A 115 12.44 -10.53 2.61
C LYS A 115 12.52 -10.34 4.13
N THR A 116 12.46 -9.10 4.60
CA THR A 116 12.59 -8.76 6.02
C THR A 116 11.37 -9.15 6.84
N ASN A 117 10.19 -9.21 6.22
CA ASN A 117 8.94 -9.59 6.88
C ASN A 117 8.43 -10.97 6.46
N ALA A 118 9.28 -11.82 5.86
CA ALA A 118 8.90 -13.15 5.36
C ALA A 118 8.26 -14.04 6.44
N TYR A 119 8.53 -13.75 7.71
CA TYR A 119 7.94 -14.43 8.87
C TYR A 119 6.42 -14.34 8.94
N ILE A 120 5.75 -13.40 8.25
CA ILE A 120 4.28 -13.35 8.26
C ILE A 120 3.63 -14.61 7.68
N ARG A 121 4.37 -15.36 6.87
CA ARG A 121 3.94 -16.65 6.31
C ARG A 121 3.73 -17.72 7.38
N GLU A 122 4.36 -17.59 8.56
CA GLU A 122 4.20 -18.52 9.69
C GLU A 122 2.75 -18.67 10.15
N TRP A 123 1.90 -17.64 9.94
CA TRP A 123 0.46 -17.68 10.21
C TRP A 123 -0.40 -17.55 8.94
N GLY A 124 0.20 -17.73 7.75
CA GLY A 124 -0.49 -17.59 6.47
C GLY A 124 -0.71 -16.15 6.01
N GLY A 125 -0.03 -15.17 6.60
CA GLY A 125 -0.07 -13.78 6.16
C GLY A 125 0.50 -13.61 4.75
N GLN A 126 -0.09 -12.70 3.97
CA GLN A 126 0.29 -12.43 2.58
C GLN A 126 0.69 -10.96 2.40
N PHE A 127 1.54 -10.69 1.42
CA PHE A 127 1.91 -9.32 1.05
C PHE A 127 0.99 -8.79 -0.03
N VAL A 128 0.72 -7.49 -0.01
CA VAL A 128 -0.05 -6.81 -1.05
C VAL A 128 0.76 -5.66 -1.61
N VAL A 129 1.02 -5.69 -2.91
CA VAL A 129 1.68 -4.60 -3.64
C VAL A 129 0.59 -3.83 -4.40
N PRO A 130 0.36 -2.53 -4.13
CA PRO A 130 -0.79 -1.81 -4.71
C PRO A 130 -0.56 -1.26 -6.12
N ILE A 131 0.71 -1.11 -6.54
CA ILE A 131 1.12 -0.44 -7.79
C ILE A 131 2.21 -1.28 -8.48
N PRO A 132 2.21 -1.40 -9.83
CA PRO A 132 1.29 -0.78 -10.79
C PRO A 132 -0.10 -1.42 -10.86
N GLU A 133 -0.21 -2.66 -10.41
CA GLU A 133 -1.45 -3.40 -10.25
C GLU A 133 -1.46 -4.06 -8.88
N VAL A 134 -2.65 -4.23 -8.31
CA VAL A 134 -2.85 -4.90 -7.03
C VAL A 134 -2.44 -6.36 -7.17
N LYS A 135 -1.36 -6.74 -6.49
CA LYS A 135 -0.83 -8.10 -6.51
C LYS A 135 -0.68 -8.63 -5.10
N VAL A 136 -1.29 -9.79 -4.86
CA VAL A 136 -1.06 -10.58 -3.65
C VAL A 136 0.17 -11.46 -3.88
N CYS A 137 1.14 -11.38 -2.98
CA CYS A 137 2.37 -12.17 -3.00
C CYS A 137 2.39 -13.08 -1.78
N SER A 138 2.49 -14.38 -2.02
CA SER A 138 2.66 -15.40 -0.98
C SER A 138 4.08 -15.52 -0.50
#